data_AF-A0A536NEI0-F1
#
_entry.id   AF-A0A536NEI0-F1
#
_cell.length_a   1.000
_cell.length_b   1.000
_cell.length_c   1.000
_cell.angle_alpha   90.00
_cell.angle_beta   90.00
_cell.angle_gamma   90.00
#
_symmetry.space_group_name_H-M   'P 1'
#
loop_
_entity.id
_entity.type
_entity.pdbx_description
1 polymer ?
#
loop_
_entity_poly.entity_id
_entity_poly.type
_entity_poly.pdbx_seq_one_letter_code
_entity_poly.pdbx_strand_id
1 'polypeptide(L)'
;MASSGPQAEVARAQFRESLEAKGHAVDNARQAMAVLEGAFASGALGRTPRLDQMLDDLMVALEQDEGQKLGGKSAEAARFILRAISRELDNA
;
A
#
# COMPACT_ATOMS: atom_id res chain seq x y z
N MET A 1 3.88 18.09 1.85
CA MET A 1 4.32 18.39 3.23
C MET A 1 4.73 17.06 3.80
N ALA A 2 5.99 16.92 4.22
CA ALA A 2 6.54 15.60 4.50
C ALA A 2 6.02 15.01 5.80
N SER A 3 5.56 13.76 5.72
CA SER A 3 5.05 13.04 6.89
C SER A 3 6.26 12.72 7.77
N SER A 4 6.44 13.50 8.84
CA SER A 4 7.66 13.49 9.65
C SER A 4 7.33 13.19 11.10
N GLY A 5 8.25 12.52 11.79
CA GLY A 5 8.14 12.19 13.21
C GLY A 5 7.77 10.73 13.50
N PRO A 6 7.73 10.34 14.79
CA PRO A 6 7.69 8.95 15.22
C PRO A 6 6.44 8.20 14.75
N GLN A 7 5.30 8.88 14.64
CA GLN A 7 4.06 8.28 14.15
C GLN A 7 4.12 7.93 12.66
N ALA A 8 4.76 8.79 11.85
CA ALA A 8 4.98 8.51 10.44
C ALA A 8 5.97 7.34 10.26
N GLU A 9 7.01 7.26 11.09
CA GLU A 9 7.96 6.14 11.07
C GLU A 9 7.31 4.81 11.46
N VAL A 10 6.46 4.80 12.48
CA VAL A 10 5.68 3.61 12.88
C VAL A 10 4.75 3.17 11.74
N ALA A 11 4.03 4.10 11.12
CA ALA A 11 3.15 3.79 9.99
C ALA A 11 3.93 3.20 8.80
N ARG A 12 5.08 3.78 8.45
CA ARG A 12 5.98 3.25 7.41
C ARG A 12 6.50 1.86 7.76
N ALA A 13 6.87 1.62 9.02
CA ALA A 13 7.34 0.30 9.47
C ALA A 13 6.24 -0.77 9.39
N GLN A 14 5.02 -0.47 9.87
CA GLN A 14 3.87 -1.36 9.78
C GLN A 14 3.50 -1.68 8.33
N PHE A 15 3.58 -0.68 7.44
CA PHE A 15 3.36 -0.88 6.02
C PHE A 15 4.42 -1.81 5.40
N ARG A 16 5.70 -1.64 5.76
CA ARG A 16 6.79 -2.53 5.31
C ARG A 16 6.64 -3.95 5.82
N GLU A 17 6.21 -4.13 7.07
CA GLU A 17 5.94 -5.47 7.61
C GLU A 17 4.86 -6.19 6.80
N SER A 18 3.83 -5.46 6.35
CA SER A 18 2.77 -6.00 5.49
C SER A 18 3.28 -6.44 4.11
N LEU A 19 4.33 -5.80 3.59
CA LEU A 19 4.98 -6.19 2.33
C LEU A 19 5.79 -7.48 2.45
N GLU A 20 6.37 -7.73 3.62
CA GLU A 20 7.22 -8.88 3.92
C GLU A 20 6.44 -10.08 4.47
N ALA A 21 5.14 -9.89 4.76
CA ALA A 21 4.25 -10.93 5.23
C ALA A 21 4.27 -12.16 4.30
N LYS A 22 4.37 -13.35 4.88
CA LYS A 22 4.25 -14.61 4.15
C LYS A 22 2.77 -14.88 3.87
N GLY A 23 2.42 -15.26 2.65
CA GLY A 23 1.05 -15.62 2.32
C GLY A 23 0.63 -15.19 0.91
N HIS A 24 -0.68 -15.06 0.71
CA HIS A 24 -1.28 -14.63 -0.53
C HIS A 24 -1.01 -13.14 -0.76
N ALA A 25 -0.56 -12.79 -1.96
CA ALA A 25 -0.19 -11.41 -2.29
C ALA A 25 -1.37 -10.43 -2.15
N VAL A 26 -2.60 -10.89 -2.44
CA VAL A 26 -3.83 -10.08 -2.35
C VAL A 26 -4.20 -9.81 -0.90
N ASP A 27 -4.12 -10.82 -0.02
CA ASP A 27 -4.38 -10.63 1.41
C ASP A 27 -3.37 -9.66 2.03
N ASN A 28 -2.08 -9.81 1.69
CA ASN A 28 -1.05 -8.88 2.11
C ASN A 28 -1.30 -7.46 1.61
N ALA A 29 -1.77 -7.31 0.36
CA ALA A 29 -2.09 -6.01 -0.22
C ALA A 29 -3.29 -5.34 0.47
N ARG A 30 -4.34 -6.12 0.80
CA ARG A 30 -5.50 -5.65 1.56
C ARG A 30 -5.10 -5.22 2.98
N GLN A 31 -4.23 -5.98 3.63
CA GLN A 31 -3.69 -5.60 4.93
C GLN A 31 -2.87 -4.31 4.84
N ALA A 32 -2.02 -4.18 3.82
CA ALA A 32 -1.24 -2.98 3.59
C ALA A 32 -2.12 -1.74 3.33
N MET A 33 -3.22 -1.90 2.59
CA MET A 33 -4.25 -0.85 2.42
C MET A 33 -4.85 -0.42 3.76
N ALA A 34 -5.27 -1.37 4.59
CA ALA A 34 -5.85 -1.06 5.91
C ALA A 34 -4.88 -0.29 6.82
N VAL A 35 -3.58 -0.63 6.78
CA VAL A 35 -2.54 0.11 7.50
C VAL A 35 -2.43 1.55 6.99
N LEU A 36 -2.40 1.76 5.68
CA LEU A 36 -2.33 3.10 5.09
C LEU A 36 -3.56 3.94 5.42
N GLU A 37 -4.76 3.35 5.32
CA GLU A 37 -6.01 4.04 5.66
C GLU A 37 -6.02 4.50 7.12
N GLY A 38 -5.60 3.65 8.07
CA GLY A 38 -5.46 4.04 9.47
C GLY A 38 -4.43 5.15 9.69
N ALA A 39 -3.31 5.10 8.98
CA ALA A 39 -2.27 6.12 9.05
C ALA A 39 -2.70 7.47 8.46
N PHE A 40 -3.47 7.48 7.37
CA PHE A 40 -4.06 8.70 6.83
C PHE A 40 -5.15 9.25 7.75
N ALA A 41 -6.03 8.41 8.28
CA ALA A 41 -7.12 8.83 9.17
C ALA A 41 -6.62 9.44 10.48
N SER A 42 -5.51 8.92 11.02
CA SER A 42 -4.84 9.47 12.21
C SER A 42 -4.00 10.72 11.92
N GLY A 43 -3.77 11.05 10.66
CA GLY A 43 -2.85 12.13 10.24
C GLY A 43 -1.37 11.78 10.42
N ALA A 44 -1.03 10.52 10.73
CA ALA A 44 0.35 10.05 10.81
C ALA A 44 1.05 10.09 9.44
N LEU A 45 0.29 9.86 8.36
CA LEU A 45 0.73 10.06 6.98
C LEU A 45 -0.15 11.10 6.29
N GLY A 46 0.47 11.92 5.44
CA GLY A 46 -0.21 12.85 4.55
C GLY A 46 -0.45 12.21 3.18
N ARG A 47 -1.65 12.43 2.62
CA ARG A 47 -1.92 12.07 1.22
C ARG A 47 -1.23 13.05 0.28
N THR A 48 -0.72 12.52 -0.82
CA THR A 48 -0.21 13.29 -1.95
C THR A 48 -0.96 12.84 -3.21
N PRO A 49 -1.10 13.70 -4.24
CA PRO A 49 -1.77 13.31 -5.48
C PRO A 49 -1.16 12.05 -6.14
N ARG A 50 0.15 11.86 -5.95
CA ARG A 50 0.86 10.67 -6.45
C ARG A 50 0.53 9.41 -5.65
N LEU A 51 0.42 9.52 -4.33
CA LEU A 51 -0.04 8.41 -3.49
C LEU A 51 -1.49 8.04 -3.81
N ASP A 52 -2.38 9.03 -4.00
CA ASP A 52 -3.77 8.76 -4.38
C ASP A 52 -3.85 7.97 -5.70
N GLN A 53 -3.12 8.38 -6.74
CA GLN A 53 -3.09 7.64 -8.01
C GLN A 53 -2.59 6.19 -7.84
N MET A 54 -1.55 5.98 -7.03
CA MET A 54 -1.03 4.62 -6.77
C MET A 54 -2.04 3.76 -6.00
N LEU A 55 -2.82 4.35 -5.09
CA LEU A 55 -3.86 3.66 -4.34
C LEU A 55 -5.03 3.26 -5.25
N ASP A 56 -5.43 4.14 -6.18
CA ASP A 56 -6.42 3.82 -7.21
C ASP A 56 -5.95 2.67 -8.11
N ASP A 57 -4.70 2.72 -8.59
CA ASP A 57 -4.12 1.64 -9.41
C ASP A 57 -4.08 0.31 -8.65
N LEU A 58 -3.76 0.36 -7.34
CA LEU A 58 -3.75 -0.82 -6.47
C LEU A 58 -5.16 -1.40 -6.32
N MET A 59 -6.17 -0.57 -6.10
CA MET A 59 -7.56 -1.00 -5.97
C MET A 59 -8.03 -1.74 -7.23
N VAL A 60 -7.75 -1.19 -8.42
CA VAL A 60 -8.05 -1.87 -9.70
C VAL A 60 -7.34 -3.21 -9.80
N ALA A 61 -6.07 -3.29 -9.39
CA ALA A 61 -5.33 -4.55 -9.41
C ALA A 61 -5.92 -5.62 -8.47
N LEU A 62 -6.49 -5.21 -7.33
CA LEU A 62 -7.14 -6.11 -6.38
C LEU A 62 -8.54 -6.55 -6.83
N GLU A 63 -9.33 -5.66 -7.42
CA GLU A 63 -10.67 -5.99 -7.97
C GLU A 63 -10.59 -6.99 -9.13
N GLN A 64 -9.53 -6.92 -9.95
CA GLN A 64 -9.32 -7.87 -11.05
C GLN A 64 -9.08 -9.30 -10.60
N ASP A 65 -8.55 -9.54 -9.39
CA ASP A 65 -8.31 -10.87 -8.84
C ASP A 65 -9.61 -11.51 -8.30
N GLU A 66 -10.54 -10.71 -7.76
CA GLU A 66 -11.86 -11.21 -7.29
C GLU A 66 -12.78 -11.65 -8.43
N GLY A 67 -12.64 -11.06 -9.62
CA GLY A 67 -13.52 -11.30 -10.77
C GLY A 67 -12.99 -12.30 -11.82
N GLN A 68 -11.69 -12.59 -11.85
CA GLN A 68 -11.13 -13.53 -12.82
C GLN A 68 -10.02 -14.39 -12.20
N LYS A 69 -9.96 -15.67 -12.58
CA LYS A 69 -8.79 -16.53 -12.41
C LYS A 69 -7.59 -16.05 -13.25
N LEU A 70 -7.18 -14.80 -13.10
CA LEU A 70 -5.96 -14.24 -13.69
C LEU A 70 -4.80 -14.51 -12.74
N GLY A 71 -4.45 -15.79 -12.61
CA GLY A 71 -3.29 -16.23 -11.84
C GLY A 71 -2.02 -15.49 -12.26
N GLY A 72 -1.35 -14.87 -11.29
CA GLY A 72 0.00 -14.33 -11.40
C GLY A 72 0.08 -12.82 -11.66
N LYS A 73 -0.55 -12.32 -12.73
CA LYS A 73 -0.32 -10.93 -13.20
C LYS A 73 -0.85 -9.86 -12.24
N SER A 74 -2.06 -10.01 -11.70
CA SER A 74 -2.64 -9.04 -10.77
C SER A 74 -1.91 -9.03 -9.43
N ALA A 75 -1.50 -10.21 -8.95
CA ALA A 75 -0.67 -10.35 -7.75
C ALA A 75 0.73 -9.72 -7.91
N GLU A 76 1.36 -9.87 -9.08
CA GLU A 76 2.62 -9.18 -9.37
C GLU A 76 2.43 -7.66 -9.46
N ALA A 77 1.37 -7.19 -10.12
CA ALA A 77 1.05 -5.76 -10.21
C ALA A 77 0.88 -5.15 -8.81
N ALA A 78 0.10 -5.78 -7.93
CA ALA A 78 -0.08 -5.34 -6.54
C ALA A 78 1.27 -5.22 -5.80
N ARG A 79 2.17 -6.20 -5.96
CA ARG A 79 3.52 -6.15 -5.35
C ARG A 79 4.36 -4.99 -5.88
N PHE A 80 4.31 -4.72 -7.19
CA PHE A 80 5.02 -3.59 -7.78
C PHE A 80 4.48 -2.25 -7.29
N ILE A 81 3.17 -2.09 -7.27
CA ILE A 81 2.51 -0.86 -6.81
C ILE A 81 2.80 -0.61 -5.33
N LEU A 82 2.67 -1.61 -4.47
CA LEU A 82 2.98 -1.45 -3.04
C LEU A 82 4.44 -1.09 -2.78
N ARG A 83 5.38 -1.64 -3.56
CA ARG A 83 6.80 -1.23 -3.49
C ARG A 83 6.99 0.22 -3.95
N ALA A 84 6.25 0.69 -4.95
CA ALA A 84 6.28 2.08 -5.38
C ALA A 84 5.71 3.00 -4.28
N ILE A 85 4.60 2.61 -3.64
CA ILE A 85 4.03 3.33 -2.49
C ILE A 85 5.04 3.43 -1.36
N SER A 86 5.74 2.34 -0.99
CA SER A 86 6.76 2.38 0.05
C SER A 86 7.82 3.44 -0.24
N ARG A 87 8.31 3.51 -1.50
CA ARG A 87 9.31 4.49 -1.91
C ARG A 87 8.76 5.91 -1.90
N GLU A 88 7.51 6.08 -2.32
CA GLU A 88 6.86 7.40 -2.31
C GLU A 88 6.67 7.89 -0.87
N LEU A 89 6.25 7.02 0.06
CA LEU A 89 6.13 7.35 1.48
C LEU A 89 7.45 7.77 2.13
N ASP A 90 8.58 7.21 1.69
CA ASP A 90 9.92 7.61 2.13
C ASP A 90 10.35 8.98 1.59
N ASN A 91 9.84 9.39 0.43
CA ASN A 91 10.13 10.68 -0.20
C ASN A 91 9.14 11.80 0.17
N ALA A 92 7.94 11.44 0.63
CA ALA A 92 6.82 12.34 0.86
C ALA A 92 7.01 13.20 2.10
#